data_AF-A0A6J5ZSA5-F1
#
_entry.id   AF-A0A6J5ZSA5-F1
#
_cell.length_a   1.000
_cell.length_b   1.000
_cell.length_c   1.000
_cell.angle_alpha   90.00
_cell.angle_beta   90.00
_cell.angle_gamma   90.00
#
_symmetry.space_group_name_H-M   'P 1'
#
loop_
_entity.id
_entity.type
_entity.pdbx_description
1 polymer ?
#
loop_
_entity_poly.entity_id
_entity_poly.type
_entity_poly.pdbx_seq_one_letter_code
_entity_poly.pdbx_strand_id
1 'polypeptide(L)'
;MSKSLGNSLQVHELLKTVRGIELRWYLGSAHYRSMLEFSHEALAESATAFKRIEGFLNRSVEILGVQPTPTISRTFTDAMNDDLAVPTALASISEALRTGNTAITAGDKPIIASAANEIRGALEVLGCDPFDPAFAGAGASEDLNSALDGVIQLALAQRTAARERKDFAASDQIRDGLAALGITIEDTAQGPRWSITGNGSK
;
A
#
# COMPACT_ATOMS: atom_id res chain seq x y z
N MET A 1 20.89 15.23 11.79
CA MET A 1 20.50 16.53 11.20
C MET A 1 20.64 17.65 12.23
N SER A 2 21.23 18.80 11.91
CA SER A 2 21.39 19.95 12.83
C SER A 2 20.80 21.22 12.24
N LYS A 3 20.04 21.98 13.05
CA LYS A 3 19.55 23.33 12.70
C LYS A 3 20.70 24.30 12.39
N SER A 4 21.88 24.10 12.98
CA SER A 4 23.06 24.96 12.75
C SER A 4 23.74 24.72 11.39
N LEU A 5 23.49 23.57 10.75
CA LEU A 5 24.09 23.18 9.47
C LEU A 5 23.17 23.47 8.27
N GLY A 6 21.98 24.03 8.47
CA GLY A 6 21.00 24.30 7.41
C GLY A 6 20.31 23.06 6.82
N ASN A 7 20.73 21.86 7.21
CA ASN A 7 20.23 20.57 6.68
C ASN A 7 19.12 19.96 7.56
N SER A 8 18.15 20.75 8.00
CA SER A 8 16.99 20.25 8.75
C SER A 8 15.77 20.12 7.83
N LEU A 9 15.22 18.92 7.73
CA LEU A 9 13.96 18.68 7.03
C LEU A 9 12.78 18.98 7.96
N GLN A 10 11.74 19.60 7.40
CA GLN A 10 10.52 19.93 8.13
C GLN A 10 9.44 18.90 7.76
N VAL A 11 8.77 18.35 8.79
CA VAL A 11 7.75 17.30 8.61
C VAL A 11 6.65 17.75 7.64
N HIS A 12 6.17 18.98 7.75
CA HIS A 12 5.11 19.47 6.87
C HIS A 12 5.52 19.60 5.39
N GLU A 13 6.82 19.74 5.10
CA GLU A 13 7.31 19.71 3.72
C GLU A 13 7.32 18.28 3.18
N LEU A 14 7.72 17.30 3.99
CA LEU A 14 7.67 15.88 3.61
C LEU A 14 6.24 15.39 3.41
N LEU A 15 5.29 15.87 4.21
CA LEU A 15 3.88 15.52 4.07
C LEU A 15 3.23 16.05 2.78
N LYS A 16 3.91 16.91 2.01
CA LYS A 16 3.46 17.30 0.66
C LYS A 16 3.70 16.22 -0.38
N THR A 17 4.62 15.28 -0.13
CA THR A 17 5.03 14.24 -1.09
C THR A 17 4.63 12.83 -0.68
N VAL A 18 4.41 12.59 0.61
CA VAL A 18 3.95 11.30 1.16
C VAL A 18 2.84 11.48 2.20
N ARG A 19 2.05 10.42 2.43
CA ARG A 19 1.04 10.43 3.50
C ARG A 19 1.69 10.37 4.88
N GLY A 20 1.01 10.89 5.90
CA GLY A 20 1.51 10.86 7.28
C GLY A 20 1.79 9.44 7.81
N ILE A 21 0.95 8.47 7.41
CA ILE A 21 1.13 7.06 7.76
C ILE A 21 2.39 6.46 7.10
N GLU A 22 2.70 6.85 5.86
CA GLU A 22 3.89 6.41 5.11
C GLU A 22 5.16 7.01 5.72
N LEU A 23 5.13 8.28 6.09
CA LEU A 23 6.24 8.93 6.79
C LEU A 23 6.49 8.28 8.16
N ARG A 24 5.43 7.96 8.90
CA ARG A 24 5.54 7.27 10.19
C ARG A 24 6.16 5.89 10.02
N TRP A 25 5.71 5.12 9.03
CA TRP A 25 6.28 3.82 8.70
C TRP A 25 7.78 3.92 8.39
N TYR A 26 8.19 4.88 7.54
CA TYR A 26 9.59 5.10 7.20
C TYR A 26 10.46 5.48 8.41
N LEU A 27 10.00 6.41 9.24
CA LEU A 27 10.75 6.81 10.43
C LEU A 27 10.79 5.68 11.48
N GLY A 28 9.74 4.88 11.54
CA GLY A 28 9.59 3.75 12.45
C GLY A 28 10.22 2.45 11.95
N SER A 29 10.84 2.42 10.76
CA SER A 29 11.40 1.18 10.19
C SER A 29 12.84 0.88 10.61
N ALA A 30 13.54 1.88 11.16
CA ALA A 30 14.88 1.70 11.71
C ALA A 30 14.83 1.43 13.22
N HIS A 31 15.82 0.71 13.72
CA HIS A 31 16.04 0.59 15.16
C HIS A 31 16.29 1.97 15.77
N TYR A 32 15.67 2.27 16.92
CA TYR A 32 15.71 3.62 17.50
C TYR A 32 17.11 4.11 17.89
N ARG A 33 18.05 3.18 18.10
CA ARG A 33 19.48 3.46 18.38
C ARG A 33 20.34 3.62 17.13
N SER A 34 19.80 3.33 15.94
CA SER A 34 20.52 3.41 14.68
C SER A 34 20.38 4.78 14.04
N MET A 35 21.38 5.18 13.26
CA MET A 35 21.26 6.38 12.45
C MET A 35 20.38 6.09 11.23
N LEU A 36 19.28 6.82 11.10
CA LEU A 36 18.43 6.78 9.90
C LEU A 36 18.96 7.80 8.90
N GLU A 37 19.58 7.31 7.84
CA GLU A 37 19.99 8.14 6.72
C GLU A 37 18.78 8.51 5.86
N PHE A 38 18.50 9.80 5.78
CA PHE A 38 17.38 10.31 5.00
C PHE A 38 17.76 10.49 3.53
N SER A 39 16.93 9.94 2.64
CA SER A 39 16.86 10.37 1.25
C SER A 39 15.40 10.35 0.78
N HIS A 40 15.07 11.21 -0.20
CA HIS A 40 13.74 11.22 -0.80
C HIS A 40 13.43 9.89 -1.50
N GLU A 41 14.45 9.24 -2.08
CA GLU A 41 14.35 7.93 -2.70
C GLU A 41 13.99 6.85 -1.67
N ALA A 42 14.72 6.78 -0.55
CA ALA A 42 14.42 5.80 0.52
C ALA A 42 13.03 6.02 1.13
N LEU A 43 12.59 7.27 1.26
CA LEU A 43 11.23 7.58 1.71
C LEU A 43 10.18 7.09 0.70
N ALA A 44 10.39 7.33 -0.60
CA ALA A 44 9.47 6.89 -1.66
C ALA A 44 9.40 5.35 -1.77
N GLU A 45 10.53 4.67 -1.63
CA GLU A 45 10.60 3.21 -1.59
C GLU A 45 9.85 2.65 -0.38
N SER A 46 10.07 3.23 0.80
CA SER A 46 9.39 2.82 2.03
C SER A 46 7.88 3.05 1.96
N ALA A 47 7.45 4.19 1.40
CA ALA A 47 6.03 4.46 1.13
C ALA A 47 5.43 3.43 0.16
N THR A 48 6.16 3.03 -0.87
CA THR A 48 5.73 1.99 -1.81
C THR A 48 5.61 0.62 -1.13
N ALA A 49 6.56 0.27 -0.27
CA ALA A 49 6.49 -0.96 0.52
C ALA A 49 5.28 -0.96 1.45
N PHE A 50 4.99 0.17 2.11
CA PHE A 50 3.81 0.31 2.96
C PHE A 50 2.50 0.16 2.18
N LYS A 51 2.38 0.78 0.99
CA LYS A 51 1.20 0.63 0.11
C LYS A 51 0.93 -0.83 -0.29
N ARG A 52 1.96 -1.69 -0.38
CA ARG A 52 1.75 -3.13 -0.63
C ARG A 52 1.11 -3.84 0.56
N ILE A 53 1.48 -3.46 1.78
CA ILE A 53 0.88 -3.97 3.02
C ILE A 53 -0.59 -3.53 3.09
N GLU A 54 -0.84 -2.24 2.90
CA GLU A 54 -2.19 -1.66 2.85
C GLU A 54 -3.06 -2.30 1.76
N GLY A 55 -2.51 -2.50 0.56
CA GLY A 55 -3.20 -3.17 -0.54
C GLY A 55 -3.60 -4.61 -0.23
N PHE A 56 -2.75 -5.37 0.46
CA PHE A 56 -3.10 -6.71 0.94
C PHE A 56 -4.22 -6.65 1.99
N LEU A 57 -4.15 -5.73 2.96
CA LEU A 57 -5.19 -5.57 3.98
C LEU A 57 -6.55 -5.24 3.35
N ASN A 58 -6.60 -4.28 2.42
CA ASN A 58 -7.82 -3.95 1.68
C ASN A 58 -8.35 -5.14 0.89
N ARG A 59 -7.48 -5.88 0.20
CA ARG A 59 -7.86 -7.09 -0.53
C ARG A 59 -8.40 -8.20 0.39
N SER A 60 -7.86 -8.32 1.61
CA SER A 60 -8.40 -9.25 2.61
C SER A 60 -9.84 -8.88 2.99
N VAL A 61 -10.14 -7.59 3.13
CA VAL A 61 -11.51 -7.10 3.39
C VAL A 61 -12.44 -7.43 2.23
N GLU A 62 -12.02 -7.19 0.99
CA GLU A 62 -12.81 -7.53 -0.21
C GLU A 62 -13.18 -9.03 -0.25
N ILE A 63 -12.25 -9.91 0.11
CA ILE A 63 -12.43 -11.37 0.02
C ILE A 63 -13.22 -11.96 1.21
N LEU A 64 -12.97 -11.43 2.41
CA LEU A 64 -13.52 -11.95 3.67
C LEU A 64 -14.81 -11.24 4.08
N GLY A 65 -15.06 -10.03 3.56
CA GLY A 65 -16.23 -9.21 3.89
C GLY A 65 -16.18 -8.56 5.28
N VAL A 66 -15.05 -8.66 5.98
CA VAL A 66 -14.85 -8.13 7.33
C VAL A 66 -13.46 -7.51 7.45
N GLN A 67 -13.34 -6.45 8.26
CA GLN A 67 -12.03 -5.90 8.61
C GLN A 67 -11.24 -6.91 9.46
N PRO A 68 -9.93 -7.06 9.24
CA PRO A 68 -9.09 -7.94 10.05
C PRO A 68 -9.16 -7.55 11.53
N THR A 69 -9.27 -8.51 12.43
CA THR A 69 -9.20 -8.25 13.87
C THR A 69 -7.74 -8.24 14.30
N PRO A 70 -7.20 -7.15 14.88
CA PRO A 70 -5.80 -7.09 15.30
C PRO A 70 -5.41 -8.27 16.19
N THR A 71 -4.34 -8.96 15.85
CA THR A 71 -3.76 -10.05 16.64
C THR A 71 -2.25 -9.87 16.68
N ILE A 72 -1.66 -9.88 17.88
CA ILE A 72 -0.20 -9.73 18.01
C ILE A 72 0.42 -11.14 17.99
N SER A 73 1.19 -11.44 16.95
CA SER A 73 1.88 -12.73 16.86
C SER A 73 2.98 -12.85 17.91
N ARG A 74 3.32 -14.09 18.27
CA ARG A 74 4.43 -14.35 19.22
C ARG A 74 5.76 -13.87 18.65
N THR A 75 6.02 -14.11 17.37
CA THR A 75 7.27 -13.66 16.70
C THR A 75 7.42 -12.15 16.74
N PHE A 76 6.34 -11.40 16.50
CA PHE A 76 6.36 -9.94 16.63
C PHE A 76 6.56 -9.50 18.08
N THR A 77 5.89 -10.15 19.03
CA THR A 77 6.02 -9.87 20.47
C THR A 77 7.45 -10.07 20.96
N ASP A 78 8.06 -11.20 20.60
CA ASP A 78 9.43 -11.53 21.00
C ASP A 78 10.43 -10.51 20.42
N ALA A 79 10.25 -10.09 19.15
CA ALA A 79 11.07 -9.05 18.54
C ALA A 79 10.91 -7.68 19.21
N MET A 80 9.70 -7.27 19.55
CA MET A 80 9.46 -5.97 20.19
C MET A 80 9.94 -5.94 21.65
N ASN A 81 9.91 -7.08 22.35
CA ASN A 81 10.45 -7.20 23.71
C ASN A 81 11.98 -7.30 23.74
N ASP A 82 12.62 -7.62 22.61
CA ASP A 82 14.07 -7.60 22.44
C ASP A 82 14.54 -6.20 21.99
N ASP A 83 14.61 -5.26 22.94
CA ASP A 83 15.05 -3.86 22.72
C ASP A 83 14.36 -3.16 21.54
N LEU A 84 13.06 -3.41 21.31
CA LEU A 84 12.34 -2.87 20.15
C LEU A 84 13.08 -3.20 18.84
N ALA A 85 13.41 -4.49 18.61
CA ALA A 85 14.04 -4.97 17.38
C ALA A 85 13.11 -4.85 16.16
N VAL A 86 12.82 -3.61 15.77
CA VAL A 86 11.94 -3.22 14.66
C VAL A 86 12.29 -3.95 13.37
N PRO A 87 13.57 -4.06 12.91
CA PRO A 87 13.86 -4.80 11.69
C PRO A 87 13.38 -6.25 11.72
N THR A 88 13.51 -6.93 12.87
CA THR A 88 12.99 -8.28 13.08
C THR A 88 11.45 -8.29 13.08
N ALA A 89 10.83 -7.30 13.73
CA ALA A 89 9.37 -7.14 13.71
C ALA A 89 8.83 -6.93 12.28
N LEU A 90 9.49 -6.10 11.46
CA LEU A 90 9.13 -5.87 10.04
C LEU A 90 9.31 -7.13 9.18
N ALA A 91 10.30 -7.97 9.48
CA ALA A 91 10.45 -9.25 8.80
C ALA A 91 9.23 -10.16 9.05
N SER A 92 8.66 -10.15 10.26
CA SER A 92 7.45 -10.91 10.58
C SER A 92 6.23 -10.43 9.77
N ILE A 93 6.07 -9.10 9.61
CA ILE A 93 5.04 -8.51 8.75
C ILE A 93 5.22 -8.94 7.29
N SER A 94 6.46 -8.92 6.78
CA SER A 94 6.77 -9.30 5.40
C SER A 94 6.47 -10.78 5.13
N GLU A 95 6.73 -11.65 6.10
CA GLU A 95 6.45 -13.09 6.01
C GLU A 95 4.94 -13.39 6.06
N ALA A 96 4.20 -12.71 6.94
CA ALA A 96 2.74 -12.77 6.98
C ALA A 96 2.13 -12.27 5.66
N LEU A 97 2.66 -11.17 5.10
CA LEU A 97 2.23 -10.62 3.81
C LEU A 97 2.45 -11.62 2.67
N ARG A 98 3.61 -12.28 2.63
CA ARG A 98 3.94 -13.31 1.63
C ARG A 98 3.00 -14.51 1.73
N THR A 99 2.76 -14.98 2.96
CA THR A 99 1.85 -16.10 3.26
C THR A 99 0.42 -15.76 2.86
N GLY A 100 -0.06 -14.57 3.23
CA GLY A 100 -1.38 -14.07 2.89
C GLY A 100 -1.61 -13.95 1.38
N ASN A 101 -0.65 -13.40 0.62
CA ASN A 101 -0.77 -13.30 -0.84
C ASN A 101 -0.78 -14.69 -1.52
N THR A 102 -0.02 -15.64 -0.99
CA THR A 102 -0.06 -17.05 -1.45
C THR A 102 -1.45 -17.64 -1.20
N ALA A 103 -2.02 -17.40 -0.03
CA ALA A 103 -3.36 -17.86 0.35
C ALA A 103 -4.47 -17.22 -0.48
N ILE A 104 -4.34 -15.94 -0.85
CA ILE A 104 -5.26 -15.29 -1.81
C ILE A 104 -5.29 -16.04 -3.13
N THR A 105 -4.12 -16.43 -3.64
CA THR A 105 -4.00 -17.16 -4.91
C THR A 105 -4.61 -18.56 -4.80
N ALA A 106 -4.46 -19.22 -3.65
CA ALA A 106 -5.03 -20.53 -3.36
C ALA A 106 -6.53 -20.50 -2.95
N GLY A 107 -7.10 -19.33 -2.67
CA GLY A 107 -8.45 -19.19 -2.14
C GLY A 107 -8.62 -19.61 -0.66
N ASP A 108 -7.53 -19.70 0.09
CA ASP A 108 -7.52 -20.15 1.49
C ASP A 108 -7.90 -19.01 2.45
N LYS A 109 -9.21 -18.83 2.67
CA LYS A 109 -9.75 -17.77 3.52
C LYS A 109 -9.22 -17.78 4.97
N PRO A 110 -9.12 -18.94 5.66
CA PRO A 110 -8.51 -18.99 6.99
C PRO A 110 -7.09 -18.40 7.06
N ILE A 111 -6.21 -18.75 6.11
CA ILE A 111 -4.84 -18.22 6.10
C ILE A 111 -4.82 -16.73 5.77
N ILE A 112 -5.67 -16.26 4.84
CA ILE A 112 -5.81 -14.83 4.54
C ILE A 112 -6.19 -14.05 5.81
N ALA A 113 -7.18 -14.55 6.57
CA ALA A 113 -7.64 -13.92 7.80
C ALA A 113 -6.53 -13.89 8.86
N SER A 114 -5.84 -15.01 9.08
CA SER A 114 -4.73 -15.07 10.05
C SER A 114 -3.62 -14.08 9.72
N ALA A 115 -3.17 -14.06 8.46
CA ALA A 115 -2.11 -13.14 8.02
C ALA A 115 -2.53 -11.67 8.14
N ALA A 116 -3.77 -11.34 7.74
CA ALA A 116 -4.28 -9.97 7.84
C ALA A 116 -4.43 -9.50 9.29
N ASN A 117 -4.90 -10.38 10.19
CA ASN A 117 -5.01 -10.10 11.62
C ASN A 117 -3.65 -9.83 12.27
N GLU A 118 -2.65 -10.67 11.94
CA GLU A 118 -1.28 -10.51 12.44
C GLU A 118 -0.62 -9.21 11.95
N ILE A 119 -0.76 -8.91 10.66
CA ILE A 119 -0.26 -7.66 10.09
C ILE A 119 -0.94 -6.47 10.76
N ARG A 120 -2.27 -6.49 10.90
CA ARG A 120 -2.99 -5.37 11.53
C ARG A 120 -2.56 -5.17 12.98
N GLY A 121 -2.40 -6.24 13.77
CA GLY A 121 -1.92 -6.15 15.15
C GLY A 121 -0.51 -5.56 15.25
N ALA A 122 0.39 -5.95 14.35
CA ALA A 122 1.73 -5.37 14.27
C ALA A 122 1.68 -3.86 13.90
N LEU A 123 0.86 -3.49 12.91
CA LEU A 123 0.71 -2.10 12.48
C LEU A 123 0.07 -1.22 13.55
N GLU A 124 -0.87 -1.73 14.33
CA GLU A 124 -1.48 -1.03 15.47
C GLU A 124 -0.40 -0.64 16.51
N VAL A 125 0.48 -1.59 16.88
CA VAL A 125 1.60 -1.33 17.81
C VAL A 125 2.59 -0.30 17.24
N LEU A 126 2.87 -0.36 15.95
CA LEU A 126 3.73 0.63 15.27
C LEU A 126 3.02 1.99 15.05
N GLY A 127 1.71 2.06 15.29
CA GLY A 127 0.86 3.22 15.06
C GLY A 127 0.68 3.56 13.57
N CYS A 128 0.77 2.56 12.70
CA CYS A 128 0.62 2.68 11.25
C CYS A 128 -0.52 1.78 10.72
N ASP A 129 -1.59 1.56 11.50
CA ASP A 129 -2.77 0.80 11.05
C ASP A 129 -3.60 1.64 10.06
N PRO A 130 -3.73 1.24 8.78
CA PRO A 130 -4.57 1.95 7.81
C PRO A 130 -6.05 2.02 8.18
N PHE A 131 -6.53 1.13 9.05
CA PHE A 131 -7.90 1.12 9.54
C PHE A 131 -8.11 1.96 10.82
N ASP A 132 -7.05 2.61 11.33
CA ASP A 132 -7.18 3.55 12.45
C ASP A 132 -7.94 4.82 11.99
N PRO A 133 -8.98 5.26 12.73
CA PRO A 133 -9.69 6.50 12.44
C PRO A 133 -8.80 7.74 12.27
N ALA A 134 -7.62 7.77 12.90
CA ALA A 134 -6.64 8.84 12.75
C ALA A 134 -6.15 9.02 11.30
N PHE A 135 -6.25 7.97 10.47
CA PHE A 135 -5.85 7.99 9.06
C PHE A 135 -7.03 8.01 8.09
N ALA A 136 -8.27 7.87 8.57
CA ALA A 136 -9.48 7.83 7.75
C ALA A 136 -9.69 9.09 6.88
N GLY A 137 -9.10 10.24 7.26
CA GLY A 137 -9.16 11.49 6.47
C GLY A 137 -7.86 11.88 5.76
N ALA A 138 -6.77 11.11 5.92
CA ALA A 138 -5.45 11.44 5.38
C ALA A 138 -5.28 11.04 3.90
N GLY A 139 -6.26 10.31 3.34
CA GLY A 139 -6.42 10.13 1.91
C GLY A 139 -7.10 11.34 1.28
N ALA A 140 -6.42 12.48 1.22
CA ALA A 140 -6.87 13.64 0.44
C ALA A 140 -6.86 13.28 -1.06
N SER A 141 -7.95 12.63 -1.48
CA SER A 141 -8.47 12.44 -2.84
C SER A 141 -9.46 11.26 -2.91
N GLU A 142 -10.22 10.89 -1.87
CA GLU A 142 -11.28 9.88 -2.06
C GLU A 142 -12.27 10.28 -3.17
N ASP A 143 -12.64 11.56 -3.27
CA ASP A 143 -13.48 12.07 -4.37
C ASP A 143 -12.78 12.03 -5.73
N LEU A 144 -11.49 12.38 -5.79
CA LEU A 144 -10.74 12.40 -7.04
C LEU A 144 -10.34 10.98 -7.50
N ASN A 145 -10.01 10.09 -6.56
CA ASN A 145 -9.71 8.68 -6.81
C ASN A 145 -10.98 7.91 -7.13
N SER A 146 -12.12 8.17 -6.48
CA SER A 146 -13.39 7.54 -6.84
C SER A 146 -13.91 8.03 -8.20
N ALA A 147 -13.77 9.32 -8.51
CA ALA A 147 -14.06 9.85 -9.84
C ALA A 147 -13.12 9.25 -10.91
N LEU A 148 -11.82 9.15 -10.61
CA LEU A 148 -10.83 8.52 -11.49
C LEU A 148 -11.11 7.02 -11.68
N ASP A 149 -11.43 6.30 -10.61
CA ASP A 149 -11.88 4.90 -10.63
C ASP A 149 -13.09 4.74 -11.55
N GLY A 150 -14.11 5.59 -11.38
CA GLY A 150 -15.31 5.58 -12.22
C GLY A 150 -14.99 5.82 -13.71
N VAL A 151 -14.10 6.77 -14.00
CA VAL A 151 -13.64 7.05 -15.37
C VAL A 151 -12.88 5.86 -15.95
N ILE A 152 -12.01 5.21 -15.17
CA ILE A 152 -11.22 4.07 -15.63
C ILE A 152 -12.11 2.83 -15.82
N GLN A 153 -13.07 2.58 -14.94
CA GLN A 153 -14.07 1.53 -15.12
C GLN A 153 -14.89 1.74 -16.40
N LEU A 154 -15.27 2.97 -16.71
CA LEU A 154 -15.96 3.30 -17.97
C LEU A 154 -15.07 3.02 -19.19
N ALA A 155 -13.79 3.41 -19.14
CA ALA A 155 -12.83 3.13 -20.21
C ALA A 155 -12.61 1.62 -20.40
N LEU A 156 -12.52 0.86 -19.32
CA LEU A 156 -12.39 -0.61 -19.34
C LEU A 156 -13.65 -1.27 -19.91
N ALA A 157 -14.84 -0.80 -19.54
CA ALA A 157 -16.09 -1.28 -20.12
C ALA A 157 -16.16 -1.02 -21.63
N GLN A 158 -15.74 0.17 -22.08
CA GLN A 158 -15.65 0.50 -23.51
C GLN A 158 -14.63 -0.37 -24.25
N ARG A 159 -13.48 -0.68 -23.63
CA ARG A 159 -12.49 -1.63 -24.17
C ARG A 159 -13.11 -3.02 -24.33
N THR A 160 -13.80 -3.53 -23.32
CA THR A 160 -14.48 -4.84 -23.38
C THR A 160 -15.55 -4.85 -24.47
N ALA A 161 -16.41 -3.83 -24.52
CA ALA A 161 -17.41 -3.69 -25.56
C ALA A 161 -16.76 -3.64 -26.96
N ALA A 162 -15.67 -2.89 -27.15
CA ALA A 162 -14.91 -2.86 -28.41
C ALA A 162 -14.43 -4.26 -28.84
N ARG A 163 -13.91 -5.06 -27.90
CA ARG A 163 -13.51 -6.45 -28.18
C ARG A 163 -14.68 -7.35 -28.55
N GLU A 164 -15.84 -7.19 -27.91
CA GLU A 164 -17.05 -7.97 -28.22
C GLU A 164 -17.56 -7.69 -29.65
N ARG A 165 -17.52 -6.44 -30.11
CA ARG A 165 -17.81 -6.05 -31.52
C ARG A 165 -16.64 -6.27 -32.48
N LYS A 166 -15.55 -6.91 -32.04
CA LYS A 166 -14.33 -7.18 -32.82
C LYS A 166 -13.64 -5.92 -33.39
N ASP A 167 -13.84 -4.79 -32.73
CA ASP A 167 -13.18 -3.53 -33.04
C ASP A 167 -11.85 -3.45 -32.26
N PHE A 168 -10.85 -4.17 -32.77
CA PHE A 168 -9.54 -4.26 -32.13
C PHE A 168 -8.80 -2.92 -32.13
N ALA A 169 -9.00 -2.09 -33.15
CA ALA A 169 -8.38 -0.77 -33.25
C ALA A 169 -8.85 0.16 -32.11
N ALA A 170 -10.16 0.20 -31.84
CA ALA A 170 -10.70 0.97 -30.72
C ALA A 170 -10.24 0.42 -29.36
N SER A 171 -10.15 -0.91 -29.21
CA SER A 171 -9.63 -1.54 -27.98
C SER A 171 -8.16 -1.17 -27.73
N ASP A 172 -7.32 -1.19 -28.76
CA ASP A 172 -5.90 -0.83 -28.63
C ASP A 172 -5.72 0.67 -28.34
N GLN A 173 -6.50 1.56 -28.98
CA GLN A 173 -6.48 2.99 -28.69
C GLN A 173 -6.79 3.31 -27.23
N ILE A 174 -7.78 2.63 -26.64
CA ILE A 174 -8.12 2.81 -25.22
C ILE A 174 -6.98 2.34 -24.32
N ARG A 175 -6.37 1.17 -24.61
CA ARG A 175 -5.22 0.66 -23.85
C ARG A 175 -4.05 1.62 -23.91
N ASP A 176 -3.69 2.06 -25.11
CA ASP A 176 -2.52 2.90 -25.33
C ASP A 176 -2.73 4.31 -24.74
N GLY A 177 -3.95 4.84 -24.78
CA GLY A 177 -4.31 6.09 -24.12
C GLY A 177 -4.21 6.02 -22.60
N LEU A 178 -4.65 4.93 -21.98
CA LEU A 178 -4.49 4.72 -20.53
C LEU A 178 -3.01 4.57 -20.16
N ALA A 179 -2.23 3.83 -20.94
CA ALA A 179 -0.79 3.70 -20.73
C ALA A 179 -0.06 5.06 -20.86
N ALA A 180 -0.46 5.91 -21.81
CA ALA A 180 0.09 7.26 -21.98
C ALA A 180 -0.21 8.19 -20.78
N LEU A 181 -1.31 7.93 -20.06
CA LEU A 181 -1.67 8.62 -18.81
C LEU A 181 -0.97 8.02 -17.57
N GLY A 182 -0.06 7.05 -17.75
CA GLY A 182 0.60 6.37 -16.64
C GLY A 182 -0.30 5.38 -15.91
N ILE A 183 -1.40 4.93 -16.54
CA ILE A 183 -2.33 3.96 -15.99
C ILE A 183 -2.01 2.60 -16.60
N THR A 184 -1.59 1.66 -15.74
CA THR A 184 -1.33 0.28 -16.13
C THR A 184 -2.53 -0.57 -15.76
N ILE A 185 -3.04 -1.37 -16.69
CA ILE A 185 -4.17 -2.30 -16.48
C ILE A 185 -3.63 -3.72 -16.37
N GLU A 186 -4.06 -4.43 -15.34
CA GLU A 186 -3.84 -5.86 -15.13
C GLU A 186 -5.19 -6.59 -15.21
N ASP A 187 -5.36 -7.46 -16.20
CA ASP A 187 -6.56 -8.29 -16.32
C ASP A 187 -6.46 -9.47 -15.33
N THR A 188 -7.34 -9.52 -14.33
CA THR A 188 -7.38 -10.63 -13.34
C THR A 188 -8.65 -11.47 -13.50
N ALA A 189 -8.68 -12.68 -12.91
CA ALA A 189 -9.87 -13.54 -12.92
C ALA A 189 -11.08 -12.90 -12.22
N GLN A 190 -10.86 -11.89 -11.37
CA GLN A 190 -11.89 -11.14 -10.66
C GLN A 190 -12.26 -9.82 -11.36
N GLY A 191 -11.67 -9.53 -12.52
CA GLY A 191 -11.87 -8.31 -13.29
C GLY A 191 -10.58 -7.52 -13.53
N PRO A 192 -10.62 -6.49 -14.40
CA PRO A 192 -9.47 -5.63 -14.66
C PRO A 192 -9.16 -4.76 -13.42
N ARG A 193 -7.92 -4.81 -12.95
CA ARG A 193 -7.37 -3.88 -11.96
C ARG A 193 -6.47 -2.88 -12.65
N TRP A 194 -6.32 -1.70 -12.05
CA TRP A 194 -5.44 -0.67 -12.59
C TRP A 194 -4.54 -0.09 -11.51
N SER A 195 -3.38 0.42 -11.90
CA SER A 195 -2.44 1.12 -11.02
C SER A 195 -1.84 2.32 -11.74
N ILE A 196 -1.52 3.38 -10.99
CA ILE A 196 -0.76 4.52 -11.51
C ILE A 196 0.72 4.20 -11.40
N THR A 197 1.40 4.02 -12.52
CA THR A 197 2.86 4.04 -12.56
C THR A 197 3.29 5.49 -12.51
N GLY A 198 3.69 5.94 -11.31
CA GLY A 198 4.07 7.34 -11.09
C GLY A 198 5.24 7.75 -11.99
N ASN A 199 4.97 8.62 -12.98
CA ASN A 199 5.97 9.59 -13.41
C ASN A 199 6.02 10.66 -12.32
N GLY A 200 6.93 10.48 -11.35
CA GLY A 200 7.36 11.58 -10.51
C GLY A 200 7.84 12.71 -11.43
N SER A 201 7.12 13.83 -11.41
CA SER A 201 7.40 15.02 -12.20
C SER A 201 8.86 15.47 -12.05
N LYS A 202 9.43 15.98 -13.15
CA LYS A 202 10.56 16.92 -13.13
C LYS A 202 10.23 18.15 -12.28
#